data_AF-A0A959KUC3-F1
#
_entry.id   AF-A0A959KUC3-F1
#
_cell.length_a   1.000
_cell.length_b   1.000
_cell.length_c   1.000
_cell.angle_alpha   90.00
_cell.angle_beta   90.00
_cell.angle_gamma   90.00
#
_symmetry.space_group_name_H-M   'P 1'
#
loop_
_entity.id
_entity.type
_entity.pdbx_description
1 polymer ?
#
loop_
_entity_poly.entity_id
_entity_poly.type
_entity_poly.pdbx_seq_one_letter_code
_entity_poly.pdbx_strand_id
1 'polypeptide(L)'
;MPKPTIILAFADYRTDRQQHLRELDEEQYGILQALRPAVKAGLCTLETIPGANARKIAAAFQEAAGPVVAFHFAGHADGYGLMIDDGAPREGLAAFLGKQQDLRLVFLNACATQGHVGELHRAGVPLVIATSSAILDRVARDLAVSFYEQLSKGKSLQSAFSAYESRHLLSQTPYDELIREDARGLQLRAQEPFPWKMHVRAGAEAVLDWTLAVEAGNPLFGLPPLPQRYHLPADPFRGLERFQREHAAVFFGRGKEIRMLYDKISNAQLNPVILLYGQSGVGKSSLLEAGLIPRLEDQFRVRSLRRDPEEGISTGFRALLDPQSEHASLRDSWQAQSTGRKPLVVVLDQVEEIFTRPVSGDERELQSLVGQLRDLFDGSSPALPGKLLLSYRKEYHPEIEAALREAGVPFTKVFLDKIRKPGIVEA
;
A
#
# COMPACT_ATOMS: atom_id res chain seq x y z
N MET A 1 -9.98 17.31 -13.99
CA MET A 1 -8.59 16.88 -14.29
C MET A 1 -8.67 15.69 -15.23
N PRO A 2 -7.74 15.54 -16.19
CA PRO A 2 -7.69 14.34 -17.03
C PRO A 2 -7.50 13.11 -16.15
N LYS A 3 -8.17 12.00 -16.48
CA LYS A 3 -8.04 10.74 -15.73
C LYS A 3 -6.70 10.09 -16.06
N PRO A 4 -6.06 9.40 -15.11
CA PRO A 4 -4.85 8.66 -15.39
C PRO A 4 -5.13 7.52 -16.39
N THR A 5 -4.18 7.29 -17.30
CA THR A 5 -4.26 6.24 -18.32
C THR A 5 -3.37 5.06 -17.94
N ILE A 6 -3.90 3.85 -18.11
CA ILE A 6 -3.14 2.59 -18.05
C ILE A 6 -3.03 2.05 -19.48
N ILE A 7 -1.79 1.85 -19.94
CA ILE A 7 -1.51 1.26 -21.24
C ILE A 7 -1.20 -0.22 -21.06
N LEU A 8 -1.91 -1.07 -21.81
CA LEU A 8 -1.74 -2.52 -21.81
C LEU A 8 -1.26 -2.98 -23.19
N ALA A 9 0.01 -3.38 -23.28
CA ALA A 9 0.63 -3.84 -24.51
C ALA A 9 0.78 -5.37 -24.52
N PHE A 10 0.41 -5.99 -25.63
CA PHE A 10 0.49 -7.44 -25.80
C PHE A 10 1.27 -7.75 -27.09
N ALA A 11 2.30 -8.58 -27.00
CA ALA A 11 3.15 -8.94 -28.14
C ALA A 11 2.34 -9.57 -29.30
N ASP A 12 2.85 -9.47 -30.53
CA ASP A 12 2.23 -10.13 -31.69
C ASP A 12 2.66 -11.59 -31.72
N TYR A 13 1.68 -12.49 -31.66
CA TYR A 13 1.87 -13.94 -31.64
C TYR A 13 1.70 -14.56 -33.04
N ARG A 14 1.32 -13.80 -34.07
CA ARG A 14 1.00 -14.34 -35.41
C ARG A 14 2.19 -14.95 -36.16
N THR A 15 3.40 -14.77 -35.64
CA THR A 15 4.63 -15.39 -36.14
C THR A 15 4.94 -16.74 -35.49
N ASP A 16 4.26 -17.11 -34.40
CA ASP A 16 4.53 -18.35 -33.67
C ASP A 16 3.55 -19.46 -34.06
N ARG A 17 4.08 -20.56 -34.64
CA ARG A 17 3.30 -21.68 -35.20
C ARG A 17 2.76 -22.64 -34.13
N GLN A 18 3.13 -22.47 -32.87
CA GLN A 18 2.70 -23.32 -31.77
C GLN A 18 1.60 -22.61 -30.98
N GLN A 19 0.40 -23.20 -30.92
CA GLN A 19 -0.76 -23.07 -30.00
C GLN A 19 -0.82 -22.03 -28.83
N HIS A 20 -0.05 -20.95 -28.78
CA HIS A 20 0.00 -19.92 -27.73
C HIS A 20 -1.12 -18.86 -27.84
N LEU A 21 -2.16 -19.16 -28.61
CA LEU A 21 -3.23 -18.21 -28.97
C LEU A 21 -4.19 -17.86 -27.82
N ARG A 22 -4.24 -18.64 -26.73
CA ARG A 22 -5.31 -18.51 -25.72
C ARG A 22 -4.90 -17.70 -24.51
N GLU A 23 -3.71 -17.89 -23.97
CA GLU A 23 -3.37 -17.34 -22.65
C GLU A 23 -3.15 -15.82 -22.67
N LEU A 24 -2.54 -15.24 -23.72
CA LEU A 24 -2.40 -13.79 -23.84
C LEU A 24 -3.74 -13.08 -24.09
N ASP A 25 -4.62 -13.67 -24.90
CA ASP A 25 -5.98 -13.16 -25.13
C ASP A 25 -6.81 -13.26 -23.84
N GLU A 26 -6.66 -14.34 -23.07
CA GLU A 26 -7.27 -14.53 -21.76
C GLU A 26 -6.71 -13.59 -20.69
N GLU A 27 -5.39 -13.32 -20.70
CA GLU A 27 -4.77 -12.29 -19.85
C GLU A 27 -5.31 -10.91 -20.18
N GLN A 28 -5.31 -10.52 -21.46
CA GLN A 28 -5.87 -9.25 -21.88
C GLN A 28 -7.33 -9.12 -21.42
N TYR A 29 -8.16 -10.12 -21.71
CA TYR A 29 -9.56 -10.11 -21.31
C TYR A 29 -9.71 -10.04 -19.78
N GLY A 30 -8.94 -10.82 -19.04
CA GLY A 30 -8.96 -10.87 -17.58
C GLY A 30 -8.58 -9.52 -16.95
N ILE A 31 -7.50 -8.88 -17.44
CA ILE A 31 -7.06 -7.56 -16.97
C ILE A 31 -8.14 -6.51 -17.26
N LEU A 32 -8.75 -6.53 -18.45
CA LEU A 32 -9.83 -5.61 -18.80
C LEU A 32 -11.05 -5.78 -17.90
N GLN A 33 -11.44 -7.02 -17.56
CA GLN A 33 -12.52 -7.24 -16.59
C GLN A 33 -12.13 -6.78 -15.18
N ALA A 34 -10.89 -7.03 -14.76
CA ALA A 34 -10.37 -6.62 -13.47
C ALA A 34 -10.37 -5.09 -13.28
N LEU A 35 -10.07 -4.33 -14.35
CA LEU A 35 -10.06 -2.86 -14.35
C LEU A 35 -11.43 -2.22 -14.62
N ARG A 36 -12.41 -2.99 -15.10
CA ARG A 36 -13.76 -2.48 -15.43
C ARG A 36 -14.42 -1.70 -14.28
N PRO A 37 -14.35 -2.12 -12.99
CA PRO A 37 -14.89 -1.35 -11.89
C PRO A 37 -14.23 0.02 -11.74
N ALA A 38 -12.90 0.11 -11.89
CA ALA A 38 -12.15 1.37 -11.79
C ALA A 38 -12.51 2.33 -12.93
N VAL A 39 -12.63 1.82 -14.17
CA VAL A 39 -13.06 2.63 -15.33
C VAL A 39 -14.48 3.17 -15.11
N LYS A 40 -15.42 2.32 -14.67
CA LYS A 40 -16.79 2.73 -14.33
C LYS A 40 -16.84 3.77 -13.21
N ALA A 41 -16.01 3.63 -12.19
CA ALA A 41 -15.86 4.59 -11.11
C ALA A 41 -15.12 5.87 -11.53
N GLY A 42 -14.63 5.93 -12.76
CA GLY A 42 -13.92 7.07 -13.32
C GLY A 42 -12.51 7.27 -12.76
N LEU A 43 -11.88 6.21 -12.25
CA LEU A 43 -10.53 6.26 -11.70
C LEU A 43 -9.44 6.25 -12.78
N CYS A 44 -9.70 5.64 -13.94
CA CYS A 44 -8.74 5.59 -15.04
C CYS A 44 -9.41 5.46 -16.41
N THR A 45 -8.60 5.69 -17.43
CA THR A 45 -8.83 5.27 -18.82
C THR A 45 -7.88 4.11 -19.16
N LEU A 46 -8.30 3.25 -20.07
CA LEU A 46 -7.51 2.11 -20.53
C LEU A 46 -7.21 2.27 -22.02
N GLU A 47 -5.99 1.92 -22.39
CA GLU A 47 -5.57 1.84 -23.77
C GLU A 47 -4.90 0.49 -24.01
N THR A 48 -5.35 -0.24 -25.02
CA THR A 48 -4.84 -1.58 -25.33
C THR A 48 -4.10 -1.58 -26.67
N ILE A 49 -2.93 -2.20 -26.69
CA ILE A 49 -2.07 -2.28 -27.87
C ILE A 49 -1.90 -3.75 -28.26
N PRO A 50 -2.74 -4.29 -29.15
CA PRO A 50 -2.55 -5.62 -29.70
C PRO A 50 -1.38 -5.62 -30.70
N GLY A 51 -0.56 -6.67 -30.65
CA GLY A 51 0.63 -6.80 -31.50
C GLY A 51 1.59 -5.64 -31.29
N ALA A 52 1.97 -5.42 -30.04
CA ALA A 52 2.74 -4.28 -29.59
C ALA A 52 4.12 -4.22 -30.26
N ASN A 53 4.48 -3.03 -30.73
CA ASN A 53 5.80 -2.68 -31.23
C ASN A 53 6.13 -1.23 -30.82
N ALA A 54 7.36 -0.79 -31.08
CA ALA A 54 7.86 0.47 -30.53
C ALA A 54 7.08 1.68 -31.04
N ARG A 55 6.67 1.65 -32.31
CA ARG A 55 5.88 2.71 -32.93
C ARG A 55 4.49 2.80 -32.32
N LYS A 56 3.80 1.66 -32.17
CA LYS A 56 2.47 1.62 -31.54
C LYS A 56 2.52 2.05 -30.07
N ILE A 57 3.54 1.63 -29.33
CA ILE A 57 3.74 2.05 -27.94
C ILE A 57 3.98 3.55 -27.88
N ALA A 58 4.88 4.10 -28.70
CA ALA A 58 5.14 5.53 -28.71
C ALA A 58 3.89 6.35 -29.09
N ALA A 59 3.11 5.90 -30.08
CA ALA A 59 1.85 6.52 -30.47
C ALA A 59 0.83 6.52 -29.31
N ALA A 60 0.65 5.39 -28.63
CA ALA A 60 -0.29 5.28 -27.51
C ALA A 60 0.03 6.28 -26.38
N PHE A 61 1.31 6.40 -26.00
CA PHE A 61 1.73 7.40 -25.00
C PHE A 61 1.48 8.84 -25.44
N GLN A 62 1.54 9.14 -26.74
CA GLN A 62 1.26 10.47 -27.29
C GLN A 62 -0.25 10.76 -27.39
N GLU A 63 -1.05 9.73 -27.68
CA GLU A 63 -2.49 9.82 -27.90
C GLU A 63 -3.33 9.61 -26.63
N ALA A 64 -2.70 9.18 -25.53
CA ALA A 64 -3.34 8.93 -24.25
C ALA A 64 -4.21 10.11 -23.79
N ALA A 65 -5.44 9.81 -23.37
CA ALA A 65 -6.43 10.81 -22.94
C ALA A 65 -6.05 11.58 -21.65
N GLY A 66 -5.01 11.15 -20.96
CA GLY A 66 -4.51 11.72 -19.73
C GLY A 66 -3.14 11.14 -19.36
N PRO A 67 -2.56 11.54 -18.22
CA PRO A 67 -1.22 11.14 -17.83
C PRO A 67 -1.11 9.61 -17.75
N VAL A 68 -0.11 9.02 -18.41
CA VAL A 68 0.12 7.58 -18.37
C VAL A 68 0.83 7.23 -17.07
N VAL A 69 0.16 6.46 -16.21
CA VAL A 69 0.66 6.14 -14.86
C VAL A 69 1.15 4.71 -14.72
N ALA A 70 0.71 3.82 -15.59
CA ALA A 70 1.15 2.43 -15.62
C ALA A 70 1.24 1.92 -17.06
N PHE A 71 2.30 1.16 -17.32
CA PHE A 71 2.52 0.44 -18.57
C PHE A 71 2.69 -1.04 -18.28
N HIS A 72 1.81 -1.85 -18.86
CA HIS A 72 1.90 -3.31 -18.84
C HIS A 72 2.40 -3.81 -20.18
N PHE A 73 3.29 -4.79 -20.15
CA PHE A 73 3.59 -5.59 -21.32
C PHE A 73 3.49 -7.07 -21.00
N ALA A 74 2.81 -7.83 -21.87
CA ALA A 74 2.81 -9.29 -21.83
C ALA A 74 3.29 -9.88 -23.16
N GLY A 75 4.15 -10.90 -23.09
CA GLY A 75 4.71 -11.59 -24.28
C GLY A 75 5.91 -12.48 -23.96
N HIS A 76 6.54 -13.07 -24.98
CA HIS A 76 7.74 -13.90 -24.82
C HIS A 76 9.03 -13.07 -24.84
N ALA A 77 10.08 -13.56 -24.17
CA ALA A 77 11.37 -12.87 -24.00
C ALA A 77 12.01 -12.43 -25.33
N ASP A 78 11.73 -13.16 -26.42
CA ASP A 78 12.24 -12.86 -27.76
C ASP A 78 11.72 -11.51 -28.30
N GLY A 79 10.54 -11.07 -27.85
CA GLY A 79 9.98 -9.74 -28.16
C GLY A 79 10.55 -8.62 -27.30
N TYR A 80 11.23 -8.96 -26.21
CA TYR A 80 11.84 -8.03 -25.26
C TYR A 80 13.35 -7.89 -25.40
N GLY A 81 13.97 -8.44 -26.46
CA GLY A 81 15.22 -7.92 -27.02
C GLY A 81 15.10 -6.47 -27.52
N LEU A 82 14.51 -5.61 -26.68
CA LEU A 82 14.51 -4.17 -26.60
C LEU A 82 14.57 -3.39 -27.91
N MET A 83 13.80 -3.82 -28.93
CA MET A 83 13.41 -3.01 -30.07
C MET A 83 14.49 -2.03 -30.54
N ILE A 84 15.66 -2.58 -30.92
CA ILE A 84 16.72 -1.80 -31.57
C ILE A 84 16.51 -1.77 -33.09
N ASP A 85 15.56 -2.54 -33.64
CA ASP A 85 15.27 -2.58 -35.08
C ASP A 85 14.08 -1.71 -35.52
N ASP A 86 14.33 -0.94 -36.59
CA ASP A 86 13.45 -0.19 -37.49
C ASP A 86 12.21 0.51 -36.89
N GLY A 87 12.45 1.39 -35.92
CA GLY A 87 11.51 2.47 -35.57
C GLY A 87 11.19 2.63 -34.09
N ALA A 88 12.03 2.10 -33.21
CA ALA A 88 12.00 2.55 -31.82
C ALA A 88 12.34 4.04 -31.69
N PRO A 89 11.90 4.69 -30.60
CA PRO A 89 12.44 6.00 -30.23
C PRO A 89 13.96 5.93 -30.34
N ARG A 90 14.62 6.93 -30.95
CA ARG A 90 16.07 6.94 -31.26
C ARG A 90 16.98 6.55 -30.08
N GLU A 91 16.48 6.60 -28.86
CA GLU A 91 17.18 6.34 -27.60
C GLU A 91 16.78 5.01 -26.92
N GLY A 92 15.88 4.21 -27.51
CA GLY A 92 15.38 2.93 -26.97
C GLY A 92 14.14 3.06 -26.06
N LEU A 93 13.44 1.94 -25.84
CA LEU A 93 12.18 1.91 -25.06
C LEU A 93 12.40 2.32 -23.59
N ALA A 94 13.50 1.90 -22.96
CA ALA A 94 13.78 2.26 -21.57
C ALA A 94 13.96 3.78 -21.40
N ALA A 95 14.74 4.42 -22.28
CA ALA A 95 14.90 5.88 -22.28
C ALA A 95 13.57 6.61 -22.55
N PHE A 96 12.76 6.09 -23.47
CA PHE A 96 11.43 6.63 -23.75
C PHE A 96 10.50 6.58 -22.53
N LEU A 97 10.41 5.43 -21.86
CA LEU A 97 9.58 5.26 -20.66
C LEU A 97 10.11 6.10 -19.49
N GLY A 98 11.43 6.25 -19.35
CA GLY A 98 12.05 7.06 -18.30
C GLY A 98 11.74 8.56 -18.39
N LYS A 99 11.44 9.08 -19.60
CA LYS A 99 11.04 10.47 -19.82
C LYS A 99 9.59 10.77 -19.39
N GLN A 100 8.79 9.75 -19.09
CA GLN A 100 7.37 9.91 -18.75
C GLN A 100 7.23 10.32 -17.28
N GLN A 101 6.88 11.58 -17.03
CA GLN A 101 6.88 12.17 -15.68
C GLN A 101 5.84 11.52 -14.74
N ASP A 102 4.72 11.08 -15.30
CA ASP A 102 3.61 10.51 -14.53
C ASP A 102 3.67 8.99 -14.39
N LEU A 103 4.60 8.34 -15.09
CA LEU A 103 4.73 6.88 -15.06
C LEU A 103 5.19 6.44 -13.66
N ARG A 104 4.39 5.60 -13.02
CA ARG A 104 4.66 5.04 -11.69
C ARG A 104 5.10 3.59 -11.77
N LEU A 105 4.50 2.83 -12.68
CA LEU A 105 4.70 1.39 -12.82
C LEU A 105 5.04 0.99 -14.26
N VAL A 106 6.04 0.13 -14.41
CA VAL A 106 6.24 -0.72 -15.58
C VAL A 106 6.10 -2.19 -15.15
N PHE A 107 5.14 -2.93 -15.68
CA PHE A 107 4.96 -4.36 -15.42
C PHE A 107 5.36 -5.15 -16.67
N LEU A 108 6.51 -5.83 -16.59
CA LEU A 108 7.06 -6.70 -17.62
C LEU A 108 6.65 -8.16 -17.35
N ASN A 109 5.47 -8.54 -17.85
CA ASN A 109 4.93 -9.89 -17.71
C ASN A 109 5.41 -10.81 -18.85
N ALA A 110 6.73 -11.03 -18.90
CA ALA A 110 7.41 -11.87 -19.90
C ALA A 110 8.56 -12.65 -19.24
N CYS A 111 9.05 -13.72 -19.87
CA CYS A 111 10.17 -14.52 -19.35
C CYS A 111 11.47 -13.68 -19.23
N ALA A 112 12.24 -13.92 -18.16
CA ALA A 112 13.61 -13.41 -17.97
C ALA A 112 13.80 -11.88 -18.20
N THR A 113 12.90 -11.05 -17.67
CA THR A 113 12.91 -9.59 -17.88
C THR A 113 13.75 -8.79 -16.89
N GLN A 114 14.28 -9.42 -15.83
CA GLN A 114 15.04 -8.74 -14.78
C GLN A 114 16.28 -7.99 -15.30
N GLY A 115 16.87 -8.42 -16.42
CA GLY A 115 18.01 -7.73 -17.05
C GLY A 115 17.74 -6.27 -17.41
N HIS A 116 16.48 -5.88 -17.67
CA HIS A 116 16.12 -4.52 -18.10
C HIS A 116 15.84 -3.56 -16.93
N VAL A 117 15.70 -4.08 -15.71
CA VAL A 117 15.37 -3.29 -14.52
C VAL A 117 16.39 -2.17 -14.31
N GLY A 118 17.68 -2.49 -14.46
CA GLY A 118 18.75 -1.50 -14.28
C GLY A 118 18.69 -0.35 -15.30
N GLU A 119 18.33 -0.63 -16.55
CA GLU A 119 18.17 0.39 -17.59
C GLU A 119 16.94 1.27 -17.34
N LEU A 120 15.81 0.67 -16.98
CA LEU A 120 14.57 1.40 -16.67
C LEU A 120 14.74 2.31 -15.45
N HIS A 121 15.40 1.85 -14.39
CA HIS A 121 15.68 2.68 -13.23
C HIS A 121 16.66 3.82 -13.53
N ARG A 122 17.72 3.56 -14.31
CA ARG A 122 18.63 4.60 -14.81
C ARG A 122 17.90 5.64 -15.66
N ALA A 123 16.91 5.22 -16.44
CA ALA A 123 16.14 6.09 -17.31
C ALA A 123 15.10 6.94 -16.54
N GLY A 124 14.63 6.48 -15.38
CA GLY A 124 13.72 7.28 -14.57
C GLY A 124 12.55 6.53 -13.95
N VAL A 125 12.34 5.25 -14.30
CA VAL A 125 11.15 4.50 -13.91
C VAL A 125 11.17 4.19 -12.41
N PRO A 126 10.13 4.59 -11.65
CA PRO A 126 10.09 4.42 -10.20
C PRO A 126 10.00 2.96 -9.75
N LEU A 127 9.10 2.19 -10.36
CA LEU A 127 8.83 0.79 -10.01
C LEU A 127 8.72 -0.06 -11.28
N VAL A 128 9.45 -1.17 -11.28
CA VAL A 128 9.41 -2.20 -12.32
C VAL A 128 9.03 -3.52 -11.68
N ILE A 129 7.98 -4.18 -12.19
CA ILE A 129 7.71 -5.59 -11.90
C ILE A 129 8.31 -6.40 -13.04
N ALA A 130 9.24 -7.30 -12.71
CA ALA A 130 9.96 -8.11 -13.69
C ALA A 130 10.16 -9.54 -13.16
N THR A 131 10.60 -10.44 -14.05
CA THR A 131 10.79 -11.86 -13.78
C THR A 131 12.26 -12.25 -13.78
N SER A 132 12.68 -13.07 -12.82
CA SER A 132 14.06 -13.56 -12.69
C SER A 132 14.36 -14.75 -13.61
N SER A 133 13.34 -15.46 -14.07
CA SER A 133 13.47 -16.72 -14.81
C SER A 133 12.29 -16.94 -15.77
N ALA A 134 12.22 -18.14 -16.37
CA ALA A 134 11.10 -18.55 -17.21
C ALA A 134 9.80 -18.61 -16.39
N ILE A 135 8.69 -18.23 -17.03
CA ILE A 135 7.38 -18.17 -16.39
C ILE A 135 6.35 -19.06 -17.09
N LEU A 136 5.32 -19.47 -16.36
CA LEU A 136 4.15 -20.17 -16.89
C LEU A 136 3.08 -19.15 -17.27
N ASP A 137 2.54 -19.26 -18.47
CA ASP A 137 1.54 -18.33 -19.02
C ASP A 137 0.32 -18.21 -18.09
N ARG A 138 -0.18 -19.34 -17.57
CA ARG A 138 -1.30 -19.35 -16.63
C ARG A 138 -1.01 -18.57 -15.35
N VAL A 139 0.18 -18.72 -14.78
CA VAL A 139 0.54 -18.02 -13.54
C VAL A 139 0.79 -16.54 -13.80
N ALA A 140 1.36 -16.20 -14.96
CA ALA A 140 1.52 -14.83 -15.43
C ALA A 140 0.17 -14.12 -15.56
N ARG A 141 -0.80 -14.79 -16.20
CA ARG A 141 -2.18 -14.34 -16.33
C ARG A 141 -2.82 -14.13 -14.96
N ASP A 142 -2.80 -15.15 -14.11
CA ASP A 142 -3.49 -15.13 -12.81
C ASP A 142 -2.90 -14.05 -11.87
N LEU A 143 -1.57 -13.82 -11.92
CA LEU A 143 -0.90 -12.72 -11.24
C LEU A 143 -1.38 -11.37 -11.77
N ALA A 144 -1.32 -11.14 -13.09
CA ALA A 144 -1.69 -9.87 -13.69
C ALA A 144 -3.17 -9.52 -13.42
N VAL A 145 -4.08 -10.48 -13.60
CA VAL A 145 -5.51 -10.30 -13.30
C VAL A 145 -5.73 -9.95 -11.83
N SER A 146 -5.12 -10.69 -10.90
CA SER A 146 -5.22 -10.40 -9.46
C SER A 146 -4.65 -9.02 -9.13
N PHE A 147 -3.50 -8.67 -9.69
CA PHE A 147 -2.84 -7.38 -9.45
C PHE A 147 -3.74 -6.20 -9.85
N TYR A 148 -4.30 -6.23 -11.07
CA TYR A 148 -5.19 -5.17 -11.54
C TYR A 148 -6.56 -5.17 -10.85
N GLU A 149 -7.04 -6.32 -10.36
CA GLU A 149 -8.25 -6.41 -9.54
C GLU A 149 -8.05 -5.73 -8.19
N GLN A 150 -6.89 -5.92 -7.55
CA GLN A 150 -6.59 -5.23 -6.28
C GLN A 150 -6.43 -3.72 -6.50
N LEU A 151 -5.76 -3.30 -7.57
CA LEU A 151 -5.67 -1.88 -7.95
C LEU A 151 -7.04 -1.26 -8.19
N SER A 152 -7.96 -1.99 -8.85
CA SER A 152 -9.32 -1.49 -9.10
C SER A 152 -10.18 -1.40 -7.84
N LYS A 153 -9.83 -2.16 -6.79
CA LYS A 153 -10.37 -2.03 -5.42
C LYS A 153 -9.66 -0.94 -4.61
N GLY A 154 -8.79 -0.16 -5.26
CA GLY A 154 -8.05 0.94 -4.67
C GLY A 154 -6.80 0.53 -3.92
N LYS A 155 -6.38 -0.74 -3.85
CA LYS A 155 -5.17 -1.15 -3.11
C LYS A 155 -3.90 -0.49 -3.67
N SER A 156 -2.88 -0.35 -2.82
CA SER A 156 -1.57 0.16 -3.25
C SER A 156 -0.84 -0.82 -4.15
N LEU A 157 0.18 -0.37 -4.89
CA LEU A 157 0.98 -1.25 -5.75
C LEU A 157 1.60 -2.40 -4.97
N GLN A 158 2.14 -2.12 -3.78
CA GLN A 158 2.70 -3.15 -2.91
C GLN A 158 1.63 -4.13 -2.44
N SER A 159 0.50 -3.64 -1.94
CA SER A 159 -0.58 -4.51 -1.46
C SER A 159 -1.18 -5.35 -2.58
N ALA A 160 -1.27 -4.81 -3.79
CA ALA A 160 -1.80 -5.51 -4.96
C ALA A 160 -0.90 -6.68 -5.38
N PHE A 161 0.42 -6.46 -5.39
CA PHE A 161 1.40 -7.50 -5.70
C PHE A 161 1.47 -8.59 -4.63
N SER A 162 1.63 -8.18 -3.36
CA SER A 162 1.79 -9.12 -2.24
C SER A 162 0.54 -9.98 -1.99
N ALA A 163 -0.65 -9.52 -2.40
CA ALA A 163 -1.88 -10.31 -2.27
C ALA A 163 -1.83 -11.61 -3.09
N TYR A 164 -1.31 -11.56 -4.32
CA TYR A 164 -1.15 -12.76 -5.14
C TYR A 164 0.02 -13.61 -4.67
N GLU A 165 1.17 -12.98 -4.42
CA GLU A 165 2.39 -13.65 -3.94
C GLU A 165 2.10 -14.47 -2.67
N SER A 166 1.43 -13.87 -1.67
CA SER A 166 1.09 -14.57 -0.42
C SER A 166 0.17 -15.77 -0.67
N ARG A 167 -0.85 -15.61 -1.53
CA ARG A 167 -1.77 -16.71 -1.88
C ARG A 167 -1.04 -17.85 -2.60
N HIS A 168 -0.14 -17.51 -3.52
CA HIS A 168 0.66 -18.47 -4.25
C HIS A 168 1.58 -19.25 -3.30
N LEU A 169 2.32 -18.56 -2.43
CA LEU A 169 3.20 -19.18 -1.45
C LEU A 169 2.45 -20.08 -0.45
N LEU A 170 1.21 -19.73 -0.08
CA LEU A 170 0.37 -20.53 0.81
C LEU A 170 -0.24 -21.77 0.15
N SER A 171 -0.33 -21.82 -1.19
CA SER A 171 -0.90 -22.96 -1.91
C SER A 171 -0.06 -24.25 -1.79
N GLN A 172 1.16 -24.15 -1.23
CA GLN A 172 2.12 -25.24 -1.01
C GLN A 172 2.58 -26.00 -2.26
N THR A 173 2.01 -25.75 -3.43
CA THR A 173 2.53 -26.27 -4.70
C THR A 173 3.77 -25.46 -5.09
N PRO A 174 4.98 -26.05 -5.08
CA PRO A 174 6.17 -25.37 -5.57
C PRO A 174 5.98 -24.99 -7.04
N TYR A 175 6.44 -23.80 -7.41
CA TYR A 175 6.38 -23.34 -8.79
C TYR A 175 7.03 -24.33 -9.78
N ASP A 176 8.12 -24.99 -9.35
CA ASP A 176 8.79 -26.07 -10.08
C ASP A 176 7.87 -27.26 -10.42
N GLU A 177 6.92 -27.61 -9.54
CA GLU A 177 5.97 -28.69 -9.80
C GLU A 177 4.97 -28.29 -10.88
N LEU A 178 4.48 -27.04 -10.85
CA LEU A 178 3.61 -26.51 -11.89
C LEU A 178 4.29 -26.50 -13.28
N ILE A 179 5.59 -26.20 -13.33
CA ILE A 179 6.36 -26.25 -14.58
C ILE A 179 6.43 -27.68 -15.12
N ARG A 180 6.63 -28.67 -14.25
CA ARG A 180 6.70 -30.09 -14.67
C ARG A 180 5.37 -30.60 -15.21
N GLU A 181 4.24 -30.13 -14.66
CA GLU A 181 2.91 -30.50 -15.15
C GLU A 181 2.59 -29.90 -16.54
N ASP A 182 3.02 -28.66 -16.79
CA ASP A 182 2.76 -27.97 -18.07
C ASP A 182 3.77 -28.35 -19.17
N ALA A 183 5.00 -28.71 -18.79
CA ALA A 183 6.06 -29.02 -19.74
C ALA A 183 5.81 -30.35 -20.47
N ARG A 184 5.43 -30.24 -21.75
CA ARG A 184 5.54 -31.27 -22.80
C ARG A 184 6.99 -31.70 -23.12
N GLY A 185 7.84 -31.88 -22.09
CA GLY A 185 9.20 -32.43 -22.22
C GLY A 185 10.37 -31.43 -22.17
N LEU A 186 10.15 -30.14 -21.91
CA LEU A 186 11.23 -29.16 -21.70
C LEU A 186 11.62 -29.08 -20.22
N GLN A 187 12.86 -29.46 -19.88
CA GLN A 187 13.40 -29.33 -18.52
C GLN A 187 13.75 -27.88 -18.20
N LEU A 188 12.75 -27.09 -17.81
CA LEU A 188 12.98 -25.81 -17.14
C LEU A 188 13.13 -26.08 -15.64
N ARG A 189 14.36 -25.93 -15.11
CA ARG A 189 14.57 -25.91 -13.65
C ARG A 189 14.28 -24.49 -13.18
N ALA A 190 13.17 -24.28 -12.49
CA ALA A 190 12.97 -23.05 -11.74
C ALA A 190 13.96 -23.02 -10.56
N GLN A 191 14.53 -21.83 -10.32
CA GLN A 191 15.54 -21.61 -9.28
C GLN A 191 14.94 -20.92 -8.05
N GLU A 192 13.68 -20.43 -8.14
CA GLU A 192 12.99 -19.65 -7.12
C GLU A 192 11.50 -20.03 -7.04
N PRO A 193 10.88 -20.04 -5.84
CA PRO A 193 9.48 -20.44 -5.64
C PRO A 193 8.45 -19.44 -6.19
N PHE A 194 8.87 -18.22 -6.53
CA PHE A 194 8.05 -17.20 -7.17
C PHE A 194 8.96 -16.27 -8.00
N PRO A 195 8.86 -16.27 -9.34
CA PRO A 195 9.87 -15.61 -10.19
C PRO A 195 9.65 -14.10 -10.40
N TRP A 196 8.48 -13.54 -10.03
CA TRP A 196 8.23 -12.10 -10.14
C TRP A 196 8.80 -11.34 -8.95
N LYS A 197 9.39 -10.18 -9.21
CA LYS A 197 9.94 -9.28 -8.20
C LYS A 197 9.53 -7.85 -8.47
N MET A 198 9.21 -7.12 -7.40
CA MET A 198 9.06 -5.66 -7.43
C MET A 198 10.43 -5.01 -7.24
N HIS A 199 10.87 -4.26 -8.24
CA HIS A 199 12.11 -3.50 -8.19
C HIS A 199 11.80 -2.01 -8.07
N VAL A 200 12.22 -1.42 -6.96
CA VAL A 200 11.99 0.00 -6.66
C VAL A 200 13.30 0.74 -6.86
N ARG A 201 13.25 1.86 -7.60
CA ARG A 201 14.39 2.75 -7.73
C ARG A 201 14.71 3.37 -6.38
N ALA A 202 15.98 3.41 -5.99
CA ALA A 202 16.42 4.11 -4.79
C ALA A 202 15.88 5.56 -4.77
N GLY A 203 15.26 5.95 -3.66
CA GLY A 203 14.63 7.26 -3.48
C GLY A 203 13.20 7.38 -4.05
N ALA A 204 12.64 6.30 -4.61
CA ALA A 204 11.28 6.25 -5.13
C ALA A 204 10.34 5.37 -4.30
N GLU A 205 10.69 5.03 -3.05
CA GLU A 205 9.99 4.07 -2.20
C GLU A 205 8.53 4.45 -1.93
N ALA A 206 8.20 5.74 -1.97
CA ALA A 206 6.84 6.25 -1.86
C ALA A 206 5.89 5.70 -2.95
N VAL A 207 6.41 5.22 -4.08
CA VAL A 207 5.60 4.62 -5.15
C VAL A 207 4.91 3.33 -4.69
N LEU A 208 5.47 2.62 -3.71
CA LEU A 208 4.87 1.39 -3.18
C LEU A 208 3.49 1.63 -2.55
N ASP A 209 3.31 2.80 -1.94
CA ASP A 209 2.07 3.26 -1.31
C ASP A 209 1.14 3.97 -2.33
N TRP A 210 1.55 4.13 -3.59
CA TRP A 210 0.72 4.75 -4.63
C TRP A 210 -0.54 3.93 -4.90
N THR A 211 -1.67 4.60 -5.08
CA THR A 211 -2.95 3.99 -5.44
C THR A 211 -3.56 4.73 -6.62
N LEU A 212 -4.30 4.00 -7.45
CA LEU A 212 -5.05 4.60 -8.56
C LEU A 212 -6.12 5.58 -8.05
N ALA A 213 -6.70 5.29 -6.88
CA ALA A 213 -7.67 6.13 -6.19
C ALA A 213 -7.12 7.52 -5.86
N VAL A 214 -5.92 7.59 -5.27
CA VAL A 214 -5.25 8.85 -4.94
C VAL A 214 -4.89 9.64 -6.19
N GLU A 215 -4.43 8.96 -7.24
CA GLU A 215 -4.11 9.59 -8.53
C GLU A 215 -5.33 10.22 -9.19
N ALA A 216 -6.47 9.51 -9.16
CA ALA A 216 -7.74 9.99 -9.70
C ALA A 216 -8.39 11.12 -8.88
N GLY A 217 -7.77 11.54 -7.76
CA GLY A 217 -8.32 12.55 -6.86
C GLY A 217 -9.45 12.04 -5.97
N ASN A 218 -9.60 10.72 -5.81
CA ASN A 218 -10.58 10.10 -4.92
C ASN A 218 -9.89 9.17 -3.90
N PRO A 219 -9.11 9.74 -2.95
CA PRO A 219 -8.25 8.95 -2.08
C PRO A 219 -9.00 8.01 -1.11
N LEU A 220 -10.29 8.26 -0.88
CA LEU A 220 -11.13 7.41 -0.02
C LEU A 220 -11.77 6.23 -0.77
N PHE A 221 -11.66 6.18 -2.09
CA PHE A 221 -12.18 5.07 -2.88
C PHE A 221 -11.56 3.73 -2.44
N GLY A 222 -12.42 2.72 -2.25
CA GLY A 222 -12.02 1.36 -1.85
C GLY A 222 -11.77 1.20 -0.34
N LEU A 223 -11.83 2.28 0.44
CA LEU A 223 -11.89 2.18 1.89
C LEU A 223 -13.29 1.79 2.36
N PRO A 224 -13.44 1.17 3.56
CA PRO A 224 -14.75 0.96 4.14
C PRO A 224 -15.52 2.27 4.26
N PRO A 225 -16.83 2.26 3.95
CA PRO A 225 -17.66 3.43 4.18
C PRO A 225 -17.73 3.74 5.68
N LEU A 226 -18.14 4.96 6.02
CA LEU A 226 -18.43 5.30 7.40
C LEU A 226 -19.57 4.40 7.92
N PRO A 227 -19.46 3.83 9.14
CA PRO A 227 -20.56 3.12 9.77
C PRO A 227 -21.82 3.99 9.85
N GLN A 228 -22.99 3.41 9.60
CA GLN A 228 -24.27 4.14 9.53
C GLN A 228 -24.64 4.93 10.80
N ARG A 229 -24.02 4.60 11.95
CA ARG A 229 -24.18 5.33 13.22
C ARG A 229 -23.62 6.75 13.21
N TYR A 230 -22.71 7.07 12.28
CA TYR A 230 -22.14 8.40 12.16
C TYR A 230 -23.02 9.25 11.24
N HIS A 231 -24.00 9.92 11.83
CA HIS A 231 -24.92 10.80 11.13
C HIS A 231 -24.32 12.19 10.88
N LEU A 232 -24.95 12.96 9.98
CA LEU A 232 -24.59 14.37 9.80
C LEU A 232 -24.89 15.13 11.11
N PRO A 233 -23.92 15.90 11.64
CA PRO A 233 -24.14 16.74 12.81
C PRO A 233 -25.10 17.89 12.48
N ALA A 234 -25.76 18.43 13.50
CA ALA A 234 -26.67 19.57 13.35
C ALA A 234 -25.98 20.85 12.84
N ASP A 235 -24.71 21.04 13.22
CA ASP A 235 -23.85 22.11 12.71
C ASP A 235 -22.53 21.51 12.17
N PRO A 236 -22.20 21.72 10.88
CA PRO A 236 -20.94 21.24 10.32
C PRO A 236 -19.72 22.05 10.77
N PHE A 237 -19.90 23.28 11.28
CA PHE A 237 -18.79 24.18 11.62
C PHE A 237 -18.41 24.09 13.09
N ARG A 238 -17.12 23.82 13.36
CA ARG A 238 -16.60 23.62 14.73
C ARG A 238 -15.57 24.64 15.20
N GLY A 239 -15.32 25.67 14.40
CA GLY A 239 -14.31 26.67 14.71
C GLY A 239 -12.93 26.05 14.98
N LEU A 240 -12.39 26.28 16.17
CA LEU A 240 -11.07 25.76 16.60
C LEU A 240 -11.16 24.43 17.35
N GLU A 241 -12.36 23.90 17.57
CA GLU A 241 -12.52 22.62 18.25
C GLU A 241 -12.06 21.46 17.36
N ARG A 242 -11.46 20.45 17.98
CA ARG A 242 -11.07 19.24 17.25
C ARG A 242 -12.29 18.48 16.75
N PHE A 243 -12.21 17.91 15.55
CA PHE A 243 -13.20 16.95 15.08
C PHE A 243 -13.06 15.64 15.89
N GLN A 244 -14.18 15.05 16.23
CA GLN A 244 -14.29 13.78 16.96
C GLN A 244 -15.07 12.77 16.11
N ARG A 245 -15.22 11.53 16.57
CA ARG A 245 -15.86 10.44 15.80
C ARG A 245 -17.26 10.80 15.31
N GLU A 246 -18.02 11.52 16.12
CA GLU A 246 -19.39 11.96 15.80
C GLU A 246 -19.43 12.92 14.61
N HIS A 247 -18.29 13.52 14.26
CA HIS A 247 -18.14 14.48 13.18
C HIS A 247 -17.55 13.86 11.91
N ALA A 248 -17.40 12.53 11.86
CA ALA A 248 -16.79 11.84 10.73
C ALA A 248 -17.48 12.14 9.39
N ALA A 249 -18.79 12.33 9.41
CA ALA A 249 -19.60 12.63 8.21
C ALA A 249 -19.30 14.01 7.59
N VAL A 250 -18.66 14.92 8.33
CA VAL A 250 -18.29 16.26 7.88
C VAL A 250 -16.77 16.49 7.87
N PHE A 251 -15.97 15.42 8.02
CA PHE A 251 -14.51 15.51 8.02
C PHE A 251 -13.93 15.24 6.63
N PHE A 252 -13.34 16.27 6.02
CA PHE A 252 -12.81 16.24 4.66
C PHE A 252 -11.40 16.86 4.56
N GLY A 253 -10.77 16.73 3.39
CA GLY A 253 -9.49 17.36 3.07
C GLY A 253 -8.24 16.65 3.56
N ARG A 254 -8.43 15.44 4.12
CA ARG A 254 -7.37 14.57 4.63
C ARG A 254 -7.49 13.14 4.10
N GLY A 255 -8.17 12.94 2.97
CA GLY A 255 -8.43 11.62 2.42
C GLY A 255 -7.14 10.86 2.09
N LYS A 256 -6.09 11.54 1.62
CA LYS A 256 -4.78 10.93 1.34
C LYS A 256 -4.12 10.40 2.61
N GLU A 257 -4.16 11.15 3.70
CA GLU A 257 -3.57 10.73 4.97
C GLU A 257 -4.39 9.64 5.67
N ILE A 258 -5.73 9.71 5.58
CA ILE A 258 -6.62 8.63 6.02
C ILE A 258 -6.26 7.34 5.27
N ARG A 259 -6.14 7.40 3.95
CA ARG A 259 -5.79 6.28 3.09
C ARG A 259 -4.45 5.66 3.48
N MET A 260 -3.42 6.49 3.56
CA MET A 260 -2.07 6.06 3.93
C MET A 260 -2.06 5.35 5.29
N LEU A 261 -2.71 5.92 6.30
CA LEU A 261 -2.79 5.31 7.63
C LEU A 261 -3.59 4.01 7.61
N TYR A 262 -4.71 3.97 6.89
CA TYR A 262 -5.53 2.76 6.75
C TYR A 262 -4.74 1.61 6.11
N ASP A 263 -4.03 1.87 5.01
CA ASP A 263 -3.22 0.87 4.33
C ASP A 263 -2.10 0.34 5.21
N LYS A 264 -1.41 1.25 5.95
CA LYS A 264 -0.36 0.83 6.89
C LYS A 264 -0.90 0.00 8.04
N ILE A 265 -2.11 0.30 8.52
CA ILE A 265 -2.76 -0.47 9.58
C ILE A 265 -3.20 -1.85 9.09
N SER A 266 -3.74 -1.89 7.87
CA SER A 266 -4.27 -3.11 7.26
C SER A 266 -3.20 -4.06 6.73
N ASN A 267 -1.96 -3.58 6.55
CA ASN A 267 -0.85 -4.40 6.10
C ASN A 267 -0.19 -5.13 7.28
N ALA A 268 -0.50 -6.42 7.40
CA ALA A 268 0.05 -7.31 8.42
C ALA A 268 1.58 -7.50 8.34
N GLN A 269 2.20 -7.27 7.17
CA GLN A 269 3.65 -7.41 6.96
C GLN A 269 4.44 -6.17 7.43
N LEU A 270 3.76 -5.04 7.66
CA LEU A 270 4.43 -3.85 8.18
C LEU A 270 4.65 -3.94 9.70
N ASN A 271 5.46 -3.03 10.22
CA ASN A 271 5.73 -2.94 11.65
C ASN A 271 4.43 -2.74 12.47
N PRO A 272 4.35 -3.32 13.68
CA PRO A 272 3.18 -3.23 14.53
C PRO A 272 2.97 -1.82 15.10
N VAL A 273 4.03 -1.04 15.29
CA VAL A 273 3.97 0.32 15.82
C VAL A 273 4.04 1.35 14.70
N ILE A 274 3.13 2.33 14.70
CA ILE A 274 3.10 3.46 13.76
C ILE A 274 3.31 4.75 14.55
N LEU A 275 4.27 5.56 14.11
CA LEU A 275 4.58 6.86 14.71
C LEU A 275 4.00 7.98 13.84
N LEU A 276 2.88 8.57 14.25
CA LEU A 276 2.25 9.70 13.59
C LEU A 276 2.65 11.02 14.25
N TYR A 277 3.55 11.77 13.61
CA TYR A 277 4.08 13.01 14.16
C TYR A 277 3.96 14.18 13.19
N GLY A 278 3.83 15.39 13.73
CA GLY A 278 3.63 16.60 12.94
C GLY A 278 3.56 17.84 13.82
N GLN A 279 3.58 19.03 13.21
CA GLN A 279 3.50 20.29 13.95
C GLN A 279 2.25 20.34 14.86
N SER A 280 2.30 21.13 15.93
CA SER A 280 1.09 21.39 16.72
C SER A 280 0.01 22.03 15.84
N GLY A 281 -1.26 21.68 16.07
CA GLY A 281 -2.39 22.26 15.34
C GLY A 281 -2.62 21.78 13.90
N VAL A 282 -1.82 20.87 13.34
CA VAL A 282 -2.02 20.38 11.95
C VAL A 282 -3.23 19.45 11.79
N GLY A 283 -3.94 19.14 12.88
CA GLY A 283 -5.13 18.30 12.87
C GLY A 283 -4.90 16.80 13.13
N LYS A 284 -3.82 16.40 13.82
CA LYS A 284 -3.52 14.99 14.17
C LYS A 284 -4.71 14.30 14.86
N SER A 285 -5.18 14.87 15.97
CA SER A 285 -6.30 14.29 16.73
C SER A 285 -7.60 14.23 15.92
N SER A 286 -7.88 15.26 15.11
CA SER A 286 -9.04 15.28 14.21
C SER A 286 -8.93 14.19 13.12
N LEU A 287 -7.76 14.02 12.52
CA LEU A 287 -7.47 12.96 11.54
C LEU A 287 -7.71 11.58 12.14
N LEU A 288 -7.24 11.35 13.36
CA LEU A 288 -7.41 10.06 14.04
C LEU A 288 -8.87 9.80 14.39
N GLU A 289 -9.51 10.72 15.13
CA GLU A 289 -10.86 10.50 15.68
C GLU A 289 -11.96 10.61 14.63
N ALA A 290 -11.92 11.59 13.71
CA ALA A 290 -12.99 11.77 12.73
C ALA A 290 -12.67 11.13 11.37
N GLY A 291 -11.40 11.04 10.99
CA GLY A 291 -10.97 10.50 9.70
C GLY A 291 -10.76 8.99 9.71
N LEU A 292 -9.87 8.51 10.58
CA LEU A 292 -9.32 7.16 10.52
C LEU A 292 -10.14 6.15 11.33
N ILE A 293 -10.34 6.40 12.63
CA ILE A 293 -10.98 5.45 13.56
C ILE A 293 -12.35 4.98 13.04
N PRO A 294 -13.27 5.86 12.60
CA PRO A 294 -14.58 5.45 12.10
C PRO A 294 -14.52 4.43 10.95
N ARG A 295 -13.50 4.53 10.09
CA ARG A 295 -13.30 3.62 8.94
C ARG A 295 -12.68 2.28 9.34
N LEU A 296 -11.98 2.22 10.46
CA LEU A 296 -11.37 0.98 10.96
C LEU A 296 -12.38 0.07 11.68
N GLU A 297 -13.44 0.61 12.27
CA GLU A 297 -14.36 -0.14 13.15
C GLU A 297 -15.09 -1.32 12.47
N ASP A 298 -15.22 -1.28 11.14
CA ASP A 298 -15.80 -2.38 10.36
C ASP A 298 -14.89 -3.62 10.37
N GLN A 299 -13.57 -3.44 10.25
CA GLN A 299 -12.60 -4.53 10.09
C GLN A 299 -11.74 -4.78 11.33
N PHE A 300 -11.65 -3.82 12.24
CA PHE A 300 -10.78 -3.83 13.40
C PHE A 300 -11.57 -3.59 14.67
N ARG A 301 -11.05 -4.11 15.78
CA ARG A 301 -11.46 -3.62 17.10
C ARG A 301 -10.59 -2.42 17.41
N VAL A 302 -11.19 -1.24 17.59
CA VAL A 302 -10.43 -0.01 17.78
C VAL A 302 -10.57 0.50 19.22
N ARG A 303 -9.44 0.79 19.85
CA ARG A 303 -9.35 1.48 21.15
C ARG A 303 -8.56 2.77 20.95
N SER A 304 -9.03 3.88 21.50
CA SER A 304 -8.25 5.11 21.53
C SER A 304 -8.15 5.64 22.95
N LEU A 305 -6.99 6.20 23.27
CA LEU A 305 -6.71 6.88 24.52
C LEU A 305 -5.97 8.17 24.19
N ARG A 306 -6.48 9.27 24.72
CA ARG A 306 -5.76 10.54 24.76
C ARG A 306 -5.13 10.65 26.14
N ARG A 307 -3.84 11.01 26.22
CA ARG A 307 -3.12 11.07 27.51
C ARG A 307 -3.87 11.92 28.53
N ASP A 308 -4.03 11.37 29.73
CA ASP A 308 -4.47 12.09 30.92
C ASP A 308 -3.24 12.60 31.69
N PRO A 309 -3.18 13.87 32.11
CA PRO A 309 -2.03 14.43 32.84
C PRO A 309 -1.88 13.94 34.29
N GLU A 310 -2.94 13.38 34.89
CA GLU A 310 -2.92 12.84 36.25
C GLU A 310 -2.50 11.36 36.25
N GLU A 311 -3.00 10.56 35.31
CA GLU A 311 -2.70 9.12 35.25
C GLU A 311 -1.49 8.77 34.37
N GLY A 312 -1.23 9.58 33.33
CA GLY A 312 -0.24 9.29 32.30
C GLY A 312 -0.71 8.28 31.25
N ILE A 313 -0.02 8.21 30.12
CA ILE A 313 -0.35 7.35 28.99
C ILE A 313 -0.02 5.88 29.27
N SER A 314 1.03 5.61 30.05
CA SER A 314 1.48 4.24 30.34
C SER A 314 0.49 3.49 31.23
N THR A 315 -0.03 4.16 32.27
CA THR A 315 -1.09 3.63 33.15
C THR A 315 -2.40 3.51 32.38
N GLY A 316 -2.80 4.59 31.69
CA GLY A 316 -4.02 4.59 30.90
C GLY A 316 -4.03 3.52 29.79
N PHE A 317 -2.88 3.23 29.16
CA PHE A 317 -2.78 2.18 28.15
C PHE A 317 -3.06 0.78 28.71
N ARG A 318 -2.53 0.47 29.91
CA ARG A 318 -2.87 -0.79 30.61
C ARG A 318 -4.35 -0.85 30.93
N ALA A 319 -4.89 0.21 31.53
CA ALA A 319 -6.31 0.28 31.89
C ALA A 319 -7.24 0.20 30.67
N LEU A 320 -6.83 0.73 29.51
CA LEU A 320 -7.59 0.66 28.26
C LEU A 320 -7.73 -0.77 27.74
N LEU A 321 -6.69 -1.60 27.88
CA LEU A 321 -6.68 -2.98 27.42
C LEU A 321 -7.30 -3.95 28.43
N ASP A 322 -7.10 -3.69 29.72
CA ASP A 322 -7.56 -4.55 30.80
C ASP A 322 -8.05 -3.74 32.02
N PRO A 323 -9.27 -3.14 31.94
CA PRO A 323 -9.78 -2.26 32.99
C PRO A 323 -9.95 -2.96 34.35
N GLN A 324 -10.17 -4.28 34.35
CA GLN A 324 -10.41 -5.07 35.56
C GLN A 324 -9.15 -5.84 36.02
N SER A 325 -8.01 -5.68 35.32
CA SER A 325 -6.77 -6.41 35.61
C SER A 325 -6.97 -7.93 35.67
N GLU A 326 -7.76 -8.48 34.73
CA GLU A 326 -8.12 -9.89 34.68
C GLU A 326 -7.02 -10.77 34.06
N HIS A 327 -6.05 -10.18 33.36
CA HIS A 327 -5.06 -10.90 32.58
C HIS A 327 -3.67 -10.84 33.24
N ALA A 328 -2.92 -11.93 33.11
CA ALA A 328 -1.58 -12.07 33.71
C ALA A 328 -0.52 -11.16 33.05
N SER A 329 -0.73 -10.79 31.78
CA SER A 329 0.18 -9.92 31.03
C SER A 329 -0.57 -9.01 30.06
N LEU A 330 0.07 -7.90 29.68
CA LEU A 330 -0.46 -6.97 28.67
C LEU A 330 -0.67 -7.66 27.31
N ARG A 331 0.16 -8.67 27.02
CA ARG A 331 0.07 -9.49 25.81
C ARG A 331 -1.21 -10.33 25.81
N ASP A 332 -1.57 -10.92 26.95
CA ASP A 332 -2.81 -11.67 27.12
C ASP A 332 -4.03 -10.73 26.98
N SER A 333 -3.97 -9.53 27.56
CA SER A 333 -4.99 -8.50 27.37
C SER A 333 -5.15 -8.11 25.89
N TRP A 334 -4.05 -7.95 25.15
CA TRP A 334 -4.08 -7.67 23.71
C TRP A 334 -4.76 -8.80 22.93
N GLN A 335 -4.39 -10.06 23.23
CA GLN A 335 -4.97 -11.23 22.57
C GLN A 335 -6.47 -11.38 22.87
N ALA A 336 -6.88 -11.21 24.13
CA ALA A 336 -8.29 -11.24 24.52
C ALA A 336 -9.12 -10.14 23.83
N GLN A 337 -8.50 -8.98 23.60
CA GLN A 337 -9.15 -7.91 22.85
C GLN A 337 -9.23 -8.22 21.35
N SER A 338 -8.33 -9.03 20.80
CA SER A 338 -8.26 -9.39 19.36
C SER A 338 -9.21 -10.54 18.97
N THR A 339 -10.35 -10.66 19.63
CA THR A 339 -11.33 -11.75 19.46
C THR A 339 -12.24 -11.56 18.23
N GLY A 340 -12.79 -12.65 17.70
CA GLY A 340 -13.78 -12.60 16.60
C GLY A 340 -13.22 -12.28 15.21
N ARG A 341 -11.95 -12.64 14.95
CA ARG A 341 -11.20 -12.36 13.69
C ARG A 341 -10.93 -10.88 13.38
N LYS A 342 -11.26 -9.94 14.27
CA LYS A 342 -10.88 -8.52 14.11
C LYS A 342 -9.57 -8.24 14.85
N PRO A 343 -8.49 -7.87 14.14
CA PRO A 343 -7.25 -7.44 14.78
C PRO A 343 -7.49 -6.18 15.64
N LEU A 344 -6.74 -6.03 16.73
CA LEU A 344 -6.83 -4.87 17.60
C LEU A 344 -6.02 -3.69 17.03
N VAL A 345 -6.63 -2.50 16.99
CA VAL A 345 -5.93 -1.24 16.72
C VAL A 345 -6.03 -0.36 17.96
N VAL A 346 -4.88 0.02 18.51
CA VAL A 346 -4.79 0.97 19.62
C VAL A 346 -4.23 2.30 19.14
N VAL A 347 -4.91 3.39 19.43
CA VAL A 347 -4.46 4.76 19.15
C VAL A 347 -4.14 5.45 20.47
N LEU A 348 -2.88 5.82 20.67
CA LEU A 348 -2.43 6.63 21.81
C LEU A 348 -2.12 8.04 21.29
N ASP A 349 -2.93 9.01 21.68
CA ASP A 349 -2.80 10.41 21.27
C ASP A 349 -2.17 11.26 22.38
N GLN A 350 -1.49 12.34 21.99
CA GLN A 350 -0.77 13.26 22.85
C GLN A 350 0.37 12.63 23.67
N VAL A 351 1.13 11.72 23.07
CA VAL A 351 2.28 11.08 23.74
C VAL A 351 3.34 12.12 24.11
N GLU A 352 3.42 13.26 23.41
CA GLU A 352 4.36 14.31 23.79
C GLU A 352 4.10 14.92 25.17
N GLU A 353 2.86 14.80 25.69
CA GLU A 353 2.53 15.42 26.96
C GLU A 353 3.26 14.80 28.16
N ILE A 354 3.88 13.62 27.97
CA ILE A 354 4.87 13.06 28.92
C ILE A 354 5.97 14.08 29.24
N PHE A 355 6.43 14.84 28.23
CA PHE A 355 7.52 15.81 28.39
C PHE A 355 7.01 17.18 28.83
N THR A 356 5.84 17.62 28.33
CA THR A 356 5.34 18.97 28.62
C THR A 356 4.55 19.07 29.91
N ARG A 357 3.97 17.95 30.37
CA ARG A 357 3.07 17.85 31.53
C ARG A 357 3.29 16.49 32.21
N PRO A 358 4.50 16.27 32.78
CA PRO A 358 4.82 15.00 33.43
C PRO A 358 3.87 14.74 34.60
N VAL A 359 3.54 13.47 34.83
CA VAL A 359 2.79 13.06 36.02
C VAL A 359 3.66 13.37 37.25
N SER A 360 3.05 13.94 38.28
CA SER A 360 3.77 14.30 39.51
C SER A 360 4.43 13.06 40.13
N GLY A 361 5.76 13.05 40.19
CA GLY A 361 6.54 11.95 40.79
C GLY A 361 6.86 10.77 39.87
N ASP A 362 6.45 10.79 38.60
CA ASP A 362 6.84 9.78 37.59
C ASP A 362 7.71 10.39 36.48
N GLU A 363 9.02 10.24 36.63
CA GLU A 363 10.00 10.65 35.61
C GLU A 363 10.26 9.56 34.55
N ARG A 364 9.64 8.38 34.69
CA ARG A 364 9.91 7.20 33.88
C ARG A 364 8.74 6.78 32.99
N GLU A 365 7.75 7.65 32.81
CA GLU A 365 6.54 7.33 32.05
C GLU A 365 6.86 6.85 30.61
N LEU A 366 7.82 7.49 29.94
CA LEU A 366 8.28 7.07 28.61
C LEU A 366 8.91 5.68 28.65
N GLN A 367 9.80 5.42 29.60
CA GLN A 367 10.47 4.12 29.76
C GLN A 367 9.46 3.03 30.11
N SER A 368 8.44 3.35 30.91
CA SER A 368 7.34 2.44 31.25
C SER A 368 6.50 2.10 30.02
N LEU A 369 6.13 3.10 29.20
CA LEU A 369 5.42 2.88 27.94
C LEU A 369 6.28 2.04 26.97
N VAL A 370 7.54 2.39 26.79
CA VAL A 370 8.45 1.67 25.88
C VAL A 370 8.68 0.23 26.36
N GLY A 371 8.81 0.00 27.66
CA GLY A 371 8.85 -1.34 28.25
C GLY A 371 7.63 -2.17 27.89
N GLN A 372 6.43 -1.59 28.04
CA GLN A 372 5.17 -2.25 27.62
C GLN A 372 5.15 -2.58 26.12
N LEU A 373 5.63 -1.67 25.27
CA LEU A 373 5.67 -1.88 23.81
C LEU A 373 6.69 -2.95 23.42
N ARG A 374 7.83 -3.02 24.09
CA ARG A 374 8.82 -4.10 23.92
C ARG A 374 8.20 -5.44 24.29
N ASP A 375 7.56 -5.54 25.46
CA ASP A 375 6.96 -6.79 25.91
C ASP A 375 5.84 -7.29 24.95
N LEU A 376 5.23 -6.38 24.18
CA LEU A 376 4.27 -6.71 23.11
C LEU A 376 4.93 -7.06 21.77
N PHE A 377 5.99 -6.34 21.36
CA PHE A 377 6.44 -6.26 19.97
C PHE A 377 7.94 -6.42 19.72
N ASP A 378 8.74 -6.89 20.69
CA ASP A 378 10.19 -7.12 20.54
C ASP A 378 10.60 -8.11 19.42
N GLY A 379 9.64 -8.77 18.79
CA GLY A 379 9.88 -9.74 17.71
C GLY A 379 10.36 -11.11 18.17
N SER A 380 10.56 -11.32 19.48
CA SER A 380 10.96 -12.61 20.05
C SER A 380 9.78 -13.58 20.17
N SER A 381 8.57 -13.03 20.21
CA SER A 381 7.31 -13.76 20.36
C SER A 381 6.48 -13.77 19.07
N PRO A 382 5.51 -14.69 18.92
CA PRO A 382 4.63 -14.72 17.75
C PRO A 382 3.98 -13.37 17.45
N ALA A 383 3.80 -13.00 16.19
CA ALA A 383 3.20 -11.70 15.86
C ALA A 383 1.78 -11.60 16.45
N LEU A 384 1.50 -10.50 17.17
CA LEU A 384 0.16 -10.22 17.66
C LEU A 384 -0.69 -9.65 16.52
N PRO A 385 -1.96 -10.10 16.36
CA PRO A 385 -2.85 -9.52 15.37
C PRO A 385 -3.24 -8.11 15.80
N GLY A 386 -2.75 -7.11 15.07
CA GLY A 386 -3.11 -5.72 15.33
C GLY A 386 -2.00 -4.72 15.11
N LYS A 387 -2.30 -3.46 15.42
CA LYS A 387 -1.39 -2.31 15.26
C LYS A 387 -1.55 -1.33 16.42
N LEU A 388 -0.48 -0.64 16.77
CA LEU A 388 -0.49 0.45 17.74
C LEU A 388 -0.01 1.73 17.07
N LEU A 389 -0.77 2.81 17.19
CA LEU A 389 -0.44 4.12 16.63
C LEU A 389 -0.16 5.10 17.78
N LEU A 390 1.05 5.64 17.80
CA LEU A 390 1.45 6.73 18.69
C LEU A 390 1.33 8.04 17.93
N SER A 391 0.58 9.00 18.47
CA SER A 391 0.51 10.36 17.92
C SER A 391 1.10 11.40 18.85
N TYR A 392 1.95 12.25 18.28
CA TYR A 392 2.66 13.27 19.04
C TYR A 392 3.17 14.43 18.19
N ARG A 393 3.71 15.45 18.85
CA ARG A 393 4.34 16.62 18.19
C ARG A 393 5.72 16.29 17.66
N LYS A 394 6.05 16.79 16.46
CA LYS A 394 7.31 16.49 15.76
C LYS A 394 8.57 16.83 16.59
N GLU A 395 8.45 17.79 17.50
CA GLU A 395 9.53 18.28 18.36
C GLU A 395 10.07 17.20 19.30
N TYR A 396 9.25 16.20 19.63
CA TYR A 396 9.60 15.08 20.53
C TYR A 396 9.86 13.77 19.78
N HIS A 397 9.94 13.82 18.45
CA HIS A 397 10.22 12.64 17.64
C HIS A 397 11.59 12.00 17.94
N PRO A 398 12.70 12.77 18.08
CA PRO A 398 14.00 12.19 18.37
C PRO A 398 14.02 11.33 19.66
N GLU A 399 13.40 11.83 20.72
CA GLU A 399 13.35 11.17 22.03
C GLU A 399 12.54 9.87 21.99
N ILE A 400 11.35 9.92 21.39
CA ILE A 400 10.48 8.75 21.24
C ILE A 400 11.11 7.72 20.31
N GLU A 401 11.73 8.16 19.20
CA GLU A 401 12.41 7.28 18.26
C GLU A 401 13.60 6.58 18.93
N ALA A 402 14.46 7.32 19.64
CA ALA A 402 15.62 6.76 20.31
C ALA A 402 15.20 5.68 21.32
N ALA A 403 14.21 5.97 22.16
CA ALA A 403 13.74 5.02 23.17
C ALA A 403 13.17 3.73 22.55
N LEU A 404 12.41 3.82 21.46
CA LEU A 404 11.90 2.62 20.76
C LEU A 404 13.02 1.82 20.09
N ARG A 405 14.02 2.49 19.50
CA ARG A 405 15.18 1.81 18.90
C ARG A 405 16.02 1.09 19.94
N GLU A 406 16.31 1.73 21.06
CA GLU A 406 17.06 1.13 22.17
C GLU A 406 16.34 -0.10 22.75
N ALA A 407 15.01 -0.07 22.77
CA ALA A 407 14.18 -1.19 23.21
C ALA A 407 13.95 -2.27 22.13
N GLY A 408 14.48 -2.11 20.92
CA GLY A 408 14.29 -3.06 19.82
C GLY A 408 12.86 -3.13 19.27
N VAL A 409 12.03 -2.11 19.51
CA VAL A 409 10.63 -2.10 19.06
C VAL A 409 10.56 -1.68 17.58
N PRO A 410 10.04 -2.52 16.67
CA PRO A 410 9.90 -2.17 15.26
C PRO A 410 8.78 -1.16 15.04
N PHE A 411 9.05 -0.09 14.28
CA PHE A 411 8.06 0.96 14.00
C PHE A 411 8.11 1.49 12.56
N THR A 412 7.01 2.09 12.11
CA THR A 412 6.92 2.83 10.84
C THR A 412 6.64 4.30 11.12
N LYS A 413 7.36 5.20 10.44
CA LYS A 413 7.20 6.65 10.59
C LYS A 413 6.16 7.20 9.63
N VAL A 414 5.32 8.11 10.12
CA VAL A 414 4.36 8.86 9.32
C VAL A 414 4.41 10.33 9.75
N PHE A 415 4.89 11.19 8.85
CA PHE A 415 4.89 12.63 9.08
C PHE A 415 3.60 13.26 8.54
N LEU A 416 2.87 13.98 9.40
CA LEU A 416 1.70 14.75 9.04
C LEU A 416 2.06 16.21 8.81
N ASP A 417 1.97 16.63 7.55
CA ASP A 417 2.19 18.02 7.14
C ASP A 417 0.88 18.83 7.17
N LYS A 418 0.99 20.16 7.04
CA LYS A 418 -0.17 21.06 6.87
C LYS A 418 -0.98 20.66 5.64
N ILE A 419 -2.30 20.88 5.69
CA ILE A 419 -3.18 20.68 4.53
C ILE A 419 -2.66 21.53 3.38
N ARG A 420 -2.44 20.88 2.23
CA ARG A 420 -2.02 21.55 0.98
C ARG A 420 -3.23 21.77 0.08
N LYS A 421 -3.09 22.59 -0.97
CA LYS A 421 -4.15 22.91 -1.95
C LYS A 421 -5.00 21.69 -2.38
N PRO A 422 -4.45 20.50 -2.70
CA PRO A 422 -5.28 19.36 -3.06
C PRO A 422 -6.23 18.90 -1.95
N GLY A 423 -5.82 18.95 -0.68
CA GLY A 423 -6.70 18.67 0.45
C GLY A 423 -7.71 19.78 0.70
N ILE A 424 -7.40 21.03 0.35
CA ILE A 424 -8.38 22.13 0.40
C ILE A 424 -9.47 21.95 -0.67
N VAL A 425 -9.13 21.45 -1.86
CA VAL A 425 -10.10 21.20 -2.94
C VAL A 425 -10.98 19.97 -2.66
N GLU A 426 -10.48 19.03 -1.86
CA GLU A 426 -11.26 17.88 -1.38
C GLU A 426 -12.28 18.28 -0.30
N ALA A 427 -11.99 19.30 0.50
CA ALA A 427 -12.85 19.84 1.55
C ALA A 427 -13.88 20.84 1.01
#